data_AF-A0A835WF61-F1
#
_entry.id   AF-A0A835WF61-F1
#
_cell.length_a   1.000
_cell.length_b   1.000
_cell.length_c   1.000
_cell.angle_alpha   90.00
_cell.angle_beta   90.00
_cell.angle_gamma   90.00
#
_symmetry.space_group_name_H-M   'P 1'
#
loop_
_entity.id
_entity.type
_entity.pdbx_description
1 polymer ?
#
loop_
_entity_poly.entity_id
_entity_poly.type
_entity_poly.pdbx_seq_one_letter_code
_entity_poly.pdbx_strand_id
1 'polypeptide(L)'
;MLPGMDAVAAEHGAPAAVPASLPPLDLGRLTVIVDPRHECSTAQQARGPYTAQLIPALSAPELTSALPAASCRGPGGPGGGLEGVPGRAPSPDTYAALLSGQATGGPCTGLLFLGVGRFAAHVPPAVLASAPLGGCEAALLFDRCNTDEAYWAQLYRDNRKSAEQRRLESPSHVATLLLRTVLVMSAAAPPAAVVKLMHGVMAGLAAGRPLGEVVYSLLSGGGGGSGAGGAGGVLDEFELAAWRT
;
A
#
# COMPACT_ATOMS: atom_id res chain seq x y z
N MET A 1 -65.46 -8.79 -26.75
CA MET A 1 -64.16 -9.22 -27.31
C MET A 1 -63.08 -8.29 -26.75
N LEU A 2 -62.40 -8.72 -25.70
CA LEU A 2 -61.22 -8.08 -25.14
C LEU A 2 -60.08 -9.10 -25.26
N PRO A 3 -58.91 -8.75 -25.82
CA PRO A 3 -57.80 -9.68 -25.95
C PRO A 3 -57.11 -9.89 -24.60
N GLY A 4 -56.64 -11.13 -24.41
CA GLY A 4 -56.13 -11.66 -23.16
C GLY A 4 -54.85 -11.00 -22.65
N MET A 5 -54.73 -10.98 -21.33
CA MET A 5 -53.52 -10.64 -20.60
C MET A 5 -52.59 -11.86 -20.62
N ASP A 6 -51.62 -11.86 -21.53
CA ASP A 6 -50.55 -12.85 -21.51
C ASP A 6 -49.53 -12.52 -20.41
N ALA A 7 -49.16 -13.57 -19.70
CA ALA A 7 -48.29 -13.59 -18.55
C ALA A 7 -46.88 -13.11 -18.89
N VAL A 8 -46.38 -12.14 -18.11
CA VAL A 8 -44.96 -11.76 -18.13
C VAL A 8 -44.21 -12.80 -17.29
N ALA A 9 -43.51 -13.70 -17.98
CA ALA A 9 -42.59 -14.64 -17.36
C ALA A 9 -41.45 -13.87 -16.66
N ALA A 10 -41.30 -14.07 -15.36
CA ALA A 10 -40.17 -13.59 -14.58
C ALA A 10 -38.91 -14.34 -15.00
N GLU A 11 -38.05 -13.69 -15.79
CA GLU A 11 -36.66 -14.10 -15.96
C GLU A 11 -36.00 -14.14 -14.59
N HIS A 12 -35.69 -15.37 -14.15
CA HIS A 12 -34.89 -15.62 -12.97
C HIS A 12 -33.49 -15.03 -13.20
N GLY A 13 -33.19 -13.96 -12.48
CA GLY A 13 -31.85 -13.41 -12.39
C GLY A 13 -30.89 -14.51 -11.95
N ALA A 14 -30.00 -14.91 -12.86
CA ALA A 14 -28.91 -15.82 -12.56
C ALA A 14 -28.10 -15.24 -11.38
N PRO A 15 -27.73 -16.05 -10.38
CA PRO A 15 -26.91 -15.57 -9.28
C PRO A 15 -25.61 -15.02 -9.86
N ALA A 16 -25.31 -13.76 -9.56
CA ALA A 16 -24.06 -13.11 -9.93
C ALA A 16 -22.91 -14.05 -9.52
N ALA A 17 -22.15 -14.51 -10.52
CA ALA A 17 -21.04 -15.42 -10.29
C ALA A 17 -20.14 -14.81 -9.22
N VAL A 18 -19.91 -15.56 -8.14
CA VAL A 18 -18.95 -15.18 -7.11
C VAL A 18 -17.63 -14.93 -7.84
N PRO A 19 -17.07 -13.71 -7.77
CA PRO A 19 -15.85 -13.40 -8.49
C PRO A 19 -14.79 -14.41 -8.08
N ALA A 20 -14.13 -15.01 -9.07
CA ALA A 20 -13.07 -15.98 -8.84
C ALA A 20 -12.08 -15.39 -7.84
N SER A 21 -11.79 -16.12 -6.75
CA SER A 21 -10.82 -15.71 -5.76
C SER A 21 -9.49 -15.44 -6.47
N LEU A 22 -8.97 -14.23 -6.32
CA LEU A 22 -7.66 -13.88 -6.87
C LEU A 22 -6.61 -14.87 -6.34
N PRO A 23 -5.62 -15.26 -7.17
CA PRO A 23 -4.52 -16.07 -6.69
C PRO A 23 -3.84 -15.39 -5.49
N PRO A 24 -3.33 -16.17 -4.52
CA PRO A 24 -2.62 -15.60 -3.38
C PRO A 24 -1.39 -14.84 -3.86
N LEU A 25 -1.22 -13.61 -3.34
CA LEU A 25 -0.11 -12.74 -3.67
C LEU A 25 1.22 -13.42 -3.28
N ASP A 26 2.10 -13.63 -4.26
CA ASP A 26 3.45 -14.14 -3.99
C ASP A 26 4.30 -13.05 -3.31
N LEU A 27 4.34 -13.09 -1.98
CA LEU A 27 5.14 -12.19 -1.16
C LEU A 27 6.64 -12.30 -1.45
N GLY A 28 7.09 -13.41 -2.03
CA GLY A 28 8.48 -13.67 -2.39
C GLY A 28 8.98 -12.83 -3.57
N ARG A 29 8.07 -12.23 -4.35
CA ARG A 29 8.38 -11.48 -5.57
C ARG A 29 7.83 -10.06 -5.53
N LEU A 30 7.68 -9.51 -4.33
CA LEU A 30 7.31 -8.13 -4.13
C LEU A 30 8.47 -7.17 -4.40
N THR A 31 8.16 -6.11 -5.14
CA THR A 31 9.00 -4.92 -5.21
C THR A 31 8.66 -4.04 -4.01
N VAL A 32 9.62 -3.83 -3.12
CA VAL A 32 9.41 -3.05 -1.88
C VAL A 32 10.05 -1.67 -2.03
N ILE A 33 9.29 -0.61 -1.83
CA ILE A 33 9.78 0.78 -1.81
C ILE A 33 9.46 1.37 -0.44
N VAL A 34 10.50 1.69 0.34
CA VAL A 34 10.34 2.26 1.68
C VAL A 34 11.06 3.58 1.81
N ASP A 35 10.29 4.55 2.31
CA ASP A 35 10.70 5.92 2.61
C ASP A 35 11.72 6.46 1.60
N PRO A 36 11.35 6.59 0.32
CA PRO A 36 12.31 6.80 -0.78
C PRO A 36 13.18 8.04 -0.61
N ARG A 37 12.75 9.03 0.19
CA ARG A 37 13.50 10.26 0.47
C ARG A 37 14.16 10.29 1.85
N HIS A 38 14.04 9.21 2.62
CA HIS A 38 14.56 9.10 3.97
C HIS A 38 14.02 10.22 4.89
N GLU A 39 12.71 10.47 4.84
CA GLU A 39 12.04 11.56 5.55
C GLU A 39 11.57 11.15 6.96
N CYS A 40 11.40 9.86 7.22
CA CYS A 40 10.91 9.34 8.50
C CYS A 40 11.58 8.01 8.88
N SER A 41 12.89 7.88 8.64
CA SER A 41 13.63 6.62 8.83
C SER A 41 14.59 6.61 10.00
N THR A 42 14.83 7.76 10.64
CA THR A 42 15.69 7.87 11.82
C THR A 42 14.91 8.25 13.07
N ALA A 43 15.42 7.91 14.26
CA ALA A 43 14.84 8.33 15.54
C ALA A 43 14.75 9.87 15.67
N GLN A 44 15.64 10.61 15.02
CA GLN A 44 15.61 12.07 15.03
C GLN A 44 14.44 12.64 14.23
N GLN A 45 14.00 11.95 13.18
CA GLN A 45 12.88 12.33 12.31
C GLN A 45 11.55 11.81 12.86
N ALA A 46 11.54 10.61 13.44
CA ALA A 46 10.40 10.02 14.11
C ALA A 46 10.29 10.54 15.55
N ARG A 47 9.93 11.82 15.71
CA ARG A 47 9.73 12.44 17.04
C ARG A 47 8.27 12.36 17.47
N GLY A 48 8.06 11.79 18.66
CA GLY A 48 6.77 11.81 19.36
C GLY A 48 6.13 10.43 19.49
N PRO A 49 5.01 10.35 20.23
CA PRO A 49 4.37 9.07 20.56
C PRO A 49 3.68 8.40 19.36
N TYR A 50 3.42 9.13 18.27
CA TYR A 50 2.70 8.65 17.09
C TYR A 50 3.60 8.46 15.86
N THR A 51 4.91 8.50 16.05
CA THR A 51 5.89 8.32 14.97
C THR A 51 6.58 6.98 15.07
N ALA A 52 6.81 6.35 13.92
CA ALA A 52 7.58 5.11 13.78
C ALA A 52 8.63 5.32 12.68
N GLN A 53 9.79 4.69 12.84
CA GLN A 53 10.85 4.73 11.83
C GLN A 53 10.50 3.78 10.70
N LEU A 54 10.34 4.29 9.48
CA LEU A 54 9.79 3.53 8.36
C LEU A 54 10.72 2.42 7.86
N ILE A 55 12.01 2.70 7.63
CA ILE A 55 12.98 1.66 7.22
C ILE A 55 13.15 0.58 8.30
N PRO A 56 13.41 0.91 9.59
CA PRO A 56 13.49 -0.10 10.64
C PRO A 56 12.23 -0.94 10.80
N ALA A 57 11.04 -0.42 10.47
CA ALA A 57 9.80 -1.17 10.53
C ALA A 57 9.77 -2.41 9.62
N LEU A 58 10.59 -2.45 8.56
CA LEU A 58 10.74 -3.63 7.71
C LEU A 58 11.53 -4.77 8.36
N SER A 59 12.34 -4.47 9.38
CA SER A 59 13.15 -5.46 10.08
C SER A 59 12.37 -6.25 11.13
N ALA A 60 11.06 -6.00 11.26
CA ALA A 60 10.19 -6.73 12.17
C ALA A 60 10.23 -8.25 11.85
N PRO A 61 10.35 -9.14 12.86
CA PRO A 61 10.42 -10.59 12.65
C PRO A 61 9.28 -11.14 11.79
N GLU A 62 8.08 -10.60 11.97
CA GLU A 62 6.88 -10.98 11.26
C GLU A 62 7.02 -10.69 9.76
N LEU A 63 7.58 -9.54 9.41
CA LEU A 63 7.83 -9.17 8.01
C LEU A 63 9.00 -9.92 7.41
N THR A 64 10.10 -10.08 8.14
CA THR A 64 11.29 -10.78 7.61
C THR A 64 11.05 -12.27 7.39
N SER A 65 10.06 -12.86 8.06
CA SER A 65 9.58 -14.22 7.79
C SER A 65 8.73 -14.33 6.52
N ALA A 66 8.02 -13.25 6.16
CA ALA A 66 7.08 -13.22 5.04
C ALA A 66 7.70 -12.65 3.74
N LEU A 67 8.63 -11.71 3.90
CA LEU A 67 9.39 -11.06 2.83
C LEU A 67 10.78 -11.69 2.78
N PRO A 68 11.21 -12.27 1.64
CA PRO A 68 12.58 -12.69 1.49
C PRO A 68 13.52 -11.50 1.76
N ALA A 69 14.66 -11.76 2.42
CA ALA A 69 15.69 -10.74 2.66
C ALA A 69 16.16 -10.03 1.37
N ALA A 70 15.93 -10.67 0.23
CA ALA A 70 16.17 -10.13 -1.10
C ALA A 70 15.27 -8.90 -1.36
N SER A 71 13.98 -8.95 -1.01
CA SER A 71 12.95 -7.97 -1.36
C SER A 71 13.21 -6.54 -0.86
N CYS A 72 14.08 -6.37 0.14
CA CYS A 72 14.35 -5.06 0.76
C CYS A 72 15.74 -4.49 0.44
N ARG A 73 16.66 -5.27 -0.16
CA ARG A 73 18.06 -4.84 -0.30
C ARG A 73 18.31 -3.99 -1.55
N GLY A 74 18.17 -2.67 -1.38
CA GLY A 74 18.88 -1.58 -2.06
C GLY A 74 18.89 -1.54 -3.61
N PRO A 75 19.12 -0.37 -4.21
CA PRO A 75 19.25 -0.27 -5.67
C PRO A 75 20.47 -1.10 -6.15
N GLY A 76 20.19 -2.23 -6.81
CA GLY A 76 21.21 -3.14 -7.36
C GLY A 76 21.59 -4.34 -6.47
N GLY A 77 20.93 -4.53 -5.32
CA GLY A 77 21.06 -5.78 -4.55
C GLY A 77 20.18 -6.90 -5.12
N PRO A 78 20.51 -8.18 -4.87
CA PRO A 78 19.67 -9.29 -5.26
C PRO A 78 18.34 -9.20 -4.48
N GLY A 79 17.29 -8.72 -5.16
CA GLY A 79 15.90 -8.73 -4.70
C GLY A 79 15.12 -7.41 -4.76
N GLY A 80 15.65 -6.38 -5.41
CA GLY A 80 14.80 -5.41 -6.12
C GLY A 80 13.88 -4.51 -5.30
N GLY A 81 14.27 -4.22 -4.06
CA GLY A 81 13.68 -3.15 -3.27
C GLY A 81 14.43 -1.81 -3.36
N LEU A 82 13.81 -0.75 -2.83
CA LEU A 82 14.37 0.58 -2.68
C LEU A 82 14.13 1.06 -1.25
N GLU A 83 15.22 1.27 -0.52
CA GLU A 83 15.23 2.03 0.73
C GLU A 83 15.78 3.43 0.43
N GLY A 84 15.12 4.47 0.94
CA GLY A 84 15.62 5.83 0.76
C GLY A 84 16.93 6.09 1.49
N VAL A 85 17.75 6.94 0.89
CA VAL A 85 19.05 7.34 1.42
C VAL A 85 19.01 8.83 1.79
N PRO A 86 19.60 9.25 2.92
CA PRO A 86 19.62 10.66 3.33
C PRO A 86 20.11 11.58 2.21
N GLY A 87 19.38 12.67 1.99
CA GLY A 87 19.77 13.72 1.03
C GLY A 87 19.67 13.34 -0.45
N ARG A 88 19.19 12.13 -0.78
CA ARG A 88 19.10 11.66 -2.16
C ARG A 88 17.66 11.26 -2.51
N ALA A 89 17.05 12.02 -3.42
CA ALA A 89 15.79 11.61 -4.04
C ALA A 89 16.05 10.63 -5.20
N PRO A 90 15.33 9.49 -5.28
CA PRO A 90 15.43 8.57 -6.41
C PRO A 90 14.95 9.25 -7.70
N SER A 91 15.60 8.94 -8.83
CA SER A 91 15.19 9.44 -10.14
C SER A 91 13.97 8.67 -10.67
N PRO A 92 13.19 9.27 -11.59
CA PRO A 92 12.13 8.56 -12.31
C PRO A 92 12.61 7.22 -12.93
N ASP A 93 13.82 7.21 -13.50
CA ASP A 93 14.42 6.01 -14.10
C ASP A 93 14.68 4.90 -13.07
N THR A 94 15.00 5.27 -11.82
CA THR A 94 15.15 4.31 -10.73
C THR A 94 13.84 3.56 -10.49
N TYR A 95 12.73 4.30 -10.46
CA TYR A 95 11.41 3.68 -10.30
C TYR A 95 10.99 2.85 -11.52
N ALA A 96 11.28 3.32 -12.73
CA ALA A 96 11.01 2.54 -13.95
C ALA A 96 11.76 1.20 -13.92
N ALA A 97 13.05 1.21 -13.52
CA ALA A 97 13.84 0.00 -13.38
C ALA A 97 13.27 -0.95 -12.31
N LEU A 98 12.88 -0.44 -11.14
CA LEU A 98 12.27 -1.23 -10.06
C LEU A 98 10.95 -1.88 -10.51
N LEU A 99 10.05 -1.09 -11.10
CA LEU A 99 8.74 -1.57 -11.53
C LEU A 99 8.82 -2.55 -12.71
N SER A 100 9.91 -2.51 -13.48
CA SER A 100 10.15 -3.49 -14.55
C SER A 100 10.57 -4.87 -14.06
N GLY A 101 10.81 -5.06 -12.75
CA GLY A 101 11.20 -6.36 -12.18
C GLY A 101 12.62 -6.81 -12.53
N GLN A 102 13.45 -5.93 -13.12
CA GLN A 102 14.86 -6.21 -13.46
C GLN A 102 15.63 -6.72 -12.24
N ALA A 103 15.35 -6.20 -11.05
CA ALA A 103 16.08 -6.52 -9.84
C ALA A 103 15.52 -7.74 -9.07
N THR A 104 14.34 -8.25 -9.44
CA THR A 104 13.72 -9.45 -8.85
C THR A 104 13.90 -10.71 -9.72
N GLY A 105 14.64 -10.63 -10.83
CA GLY A 105 14.91 -11.78 -11.70
C GLY A 105 13.70 -12.27 -12.52
N GLY A 106 12.66 -11.45 -12.67
CA GLY A 106 11.41 -11.78 -13.34
C GLY A 106 10.33 -10.72 -13.11
N PRO A 107 9.15 -10.84 -13.76
CA PRO A 107 8.08 -9.86 -13.61
C PRO A 107 7.65 -9.72 -12.14
N CYS A 108 7.48 -8.49 -11.69
CA CYS A 108 6.98 -8.15 -10.36
C CYS A 108 5.56 -8.74 -10.17
N THR A 109 5.33 -9.49 -9.08
CA THR A 109 3.98 -10.01 -8.74
C THR A 109 3.19 -9.03 -7.88
N GLY A 110 3.87 -8.11 -7.21
CA GLY A 110 3.20 -7.05 -6.47
C GLY A 110 4.12 -5.96 -5.96
N LEU A 111 3.52 -4.82 -5.62
CA LEU A 111 4.21 -3.64 -5.13
C LEU A 111 3.88 -3.43 -3.66
N LEU A 112 4.88 -3.20 -2.83
CA LEU A 112 4.72 -2.71 -1.46
C LEU A 112 5.36 -1.33 -1.37
N PHE A 113 4.57 -0.31 -1.03
CA PHE A 113 5.07 1.02 -0.74
C PHE A 113 4.78 1.38 0.70
N LEU A 114 5.82 1.79 1.45
CA LEU A 114 5.68 2.41 2.76
C LEU A 114 6.39 3.76 2.73
N GLY A 115 5.68 4.86 2.85
CA GLY A 115 6.33 6.15 2.68
C GLY A 115 5.56 7.35 3.17
N VAL A 116 6.34 8.41 3.32
CA VAL A 116 5.86 9.73 3.69
C VAL A 116 5.15 10.40 2.53
N GLY A 117 4.00 11.04 2.76
CA GLY A 117 3.25 11.72 1.70
C GLY A 117 2.68 10.78 0.64
N ARG A 118 2.24 11.30 -0.50
CA ARG A 118 1.52 10.49 -1.51
C ARG A 118 2.48 9.66 -2.36
N PHE A 119 2.15 8.40 -2.62
CA PHE A 119 2.93 7.50 -3.48
C PHE A 119 3.29 8.14 -4.82
N ALA A 120 2.28 8.70 -5.51
CA ALA A 120 2.45 9.29 -6.83
C ALA A 120 3.23 10.62 -6.84
N ALA A 121 3.52 11.20 -5.67
CA ALA A 121 4.45 12.33 -5.57
C ALA A 121 5.92 11.88 -5.58
N HIS A 122 6.18 10.60 -5.29
CA HIS A 122 7.49 9.98 -5.40
C HIS A 122 7.66 9.25 -6.72
N VAL A 123 6.66 8.44 -7.10
CA VAL A 123 6.63 7.71 -8.37
C VAL A 123 5.69 8.44 -9.33
N PRO A 124 6.21 9.21 -10.30
CA PRO A 124 5.36 10.04 -11.14
C PRO A 124 4.34 9.21 -11.93
N PRO A 125 3.10 9.69 -12.12
CA PRO A 125 2.07 8.98 -12.89
C PRO A 125 2.52 8.55 -14.29
N ALA A 126 3.39 9.34 -14.95
CA ALA A 126 3.97 8.99 -16.24
C ALA A 126 4.85 7.72 -16.17
N VAL A 127 5.61 7.55 -15.09
CA VAL A 127 6.43 6.35 -14.86
C VAL A 127 5.53 5.14 -14.66
N LEU A 128 4.47 5.27 -13.82
CA LEU A 128 3.50 4.20 -13.58
C LEU A 128 2.81 3.75 -14.88
N ALA A 129 2.37 4.70 -15.69
CA ALA A 129 1.70 4.42 -16.96
C ALA A 129 2.61 3.72 -17.98
N SER A 130 3.93 3.97 -17.90
CA SER A 130 4.92 3.35 -18.80
C SER A 130 5.48 2.02 -18.30
N ALA A 131 5.24 1.67 -17.03
CA ALA A 131 5.82 0.49 -16.42
C ALA A 131 5.14 -0.80 -16.90
N PRO A 132 5.89 -1.90 -17.12
CA PRO A 132 5.33 -3.18 -17.54
C PRO A 132 4.69 -3.92 -16.35
N LEU A 133 3.54 -3.43 -15.88
CA LEU A 133 2.82 -3.96 -14.71
C LEU A 133 1.94 -5.19 -15.01
N GLY A 134 2.06 -5.80 -16.20
CA GLY A 134 1.20 -6.91 -16.61
C GLY A 134 1.27 -8.16 -15.71
N GLY A 135 2.35 -8.32 -14.96
CA GLY A 135 2.51 -9.37 -13.95
C GLY A 135 2.13 -8.95 -12.52
N CYS A 136 1.87 -7.67 -12.27
CA CYS A 136 1.58 -7.14 -10.95
C CYS A 136 0.12 -7.46 -10.60
N GLU A 137 -0.09 -8.28 -9.58
CA GLU A 137 -1.40 -8.76 -9.14
C GLU A 137 -2.01 -7.86 -8.06
N ALA A 138 -1.14 -7.29 -7.22
CA ALA A 138 -1.55 -6.37 -6.18
C ALA A 138 -0.53 -5.25 -5.91
N ALA A 139 -1.03 -4.08 -5.55
CA ALA A 139 -0.24 -2.98 -5.02
C ALA A 139 -0.75 -2.59 -3.62
N LEU A 140 0.15 -2.62 -2.64
CA LEU A 140 -0.10 -2.30 -1.25
C LEU A 140 0.56 -0.95 -0.95
N LEU A 141 -0.23 0.12 -1.00
CA LEU A 141 0.25 1.49 -0.82
C LEU A 141 -0.05 1.98 0.60
N PHE A 142 0.91 1.78 1.49
CA PHE A 142 0.97 2.37 2.82
C PHE A 142 1.62 3.75 2.72
N ASP A 143 1.01 4.61 1.91
CA ASP A 143 1.41 5.99 1.71
C ASP A 143 0.73 6.92 2.71
N ARG A 144 0.99 8.22 2.58
CA ARG A 144 0.41 9.29 3.42
C ARG A 144 0.73 9.11 4.90
N CYS A 145 1.84 8.45 5.24
CA CYS A 145 2.50 8.63 6.53
C CYS A 145 2.84 10.12 6.63
N ASN A 146 2.26 10.84 7.59
CA ASN A 146 2.43 12.28 7.63
C ASN A 146 3.05 12.71 8.96
N THR A 147 4.14 13.46 8.85
CA THR A 147 4.70 14.28 9.91
C THR A 147 4.49 15.74 9.53
N ASP A 148 4.59 16.68 10.46
CA ASP A 148 4.42 18.10 10.14
C ASP A 148 5.44 18.57 9.10
N GLU A 149 6.70 18.16 9.24
CA GLU A 149 7.78 18.49 8.29
C GLU A 149 7.49 17.93 6.90
N ALA A 150 7.03 16.69 6.83
CA ALA A 150 6.63 16.04 5.59
C ALA A 150 5.45 16.71 4.90
N TYR A 151 4.47 17.15 5.69
CA TYR A 151 3.30 17.87 5.19
C TYR A 151 3.74 19.15 4.46
N TRP A 152 4.61 19.95 5.09
CA TRP A 152 5.13 21.17 4.48
C TRP A 152 5.97 20.89 3.25
N ALA A 153 6.83 19.86 3.28
CA ALA A 153 7.62 19.44 2.13
C ALA A 153 6.73 19.02 0.94
N GLN A 154 5.64 18.28 1.22
CA GLN A 154 4.65 17.89 0.22
C GLN A 154 3.89 19.09 -0.34
N LEU A 155 3.46 20.02 0.51
CA LEU A 155 2.77 21.23 0.09
C LEU A 155 3.64 22.09 -0.84
N TYR A 156 4.93 22.24 -0.51
CA TYR A 156 5.89 22.94 -1.36
C TYR A 156 6.03 22.31 -2.75
N ARG A 157 6.07 20.97 -2.82
CA ARG A 157 6.09 20.23 -4.09
C ARG A 157 4.79 20.42 -4.88
N ASP A 158 3.66 20.44 -4.19
CA ASP A 158 2.34 20.58 -4.80
C ASP A 158 2.10 21.95 -5.41
N ASN A 159 2.68 23.00 -4.82
CA ASN A 159 2.62 24.35 -5.36
C ASN A 159 3.36 24.51 -6.70
N ARG A 160 4.24 23.56 -7.05
CA ARG A 160 4.95 23.54 -8.34
C ARG A 160 4.23 22.74 -9.42
N LYS A 161 3.09 22.11 -9.09
CA LYS A 161 2.33 21.24 -10.00
C LYS A 161 1.07 21.95 -10.47
N SER A 162 0.66 21.65 -11.71
CA SER A 162 -0.66 22.05 -12.18
C SER A 162 -1.78 21.35 -11.40
N ALA A 163 -3.00 21.87 -11.50
CA ALA A 163 -4.16 21.20 -10.89
C ALA A 163 -4.37 19.78 -11.45
N GLU A 164 -4.14 19.59 -12.75
CA GLU A 164 -4.26 18.29 -13.42
C GLU A 164 -3.20 17.30 -12.93
N GLN A 165 -1.95 17.73 -12.82
CA GLN A 165 -0.88 16.89 -12.27
C GLN A 165 -1.20 16.43 -10.85
N ARG A 166 -1.76 17.30 -10.02
CA ARG A 166 -2.18 16.93 -8.66
C ARG A 166 -3.37 15.97 -8.65
N ARG A 167 -4.30 16.07 -9.59
CA ARG A 167 -5.45 15.14 -9.70
C ARG A 167 -5.00 13.70 -9.96
N LEU A 168 -3.97 13.52 -10.79
CA LEU A 168 -3.39 12.20 -11.08
C LEU A 168 -2.75 11.54 -9.85
N GLU A 169 -2.43 12.31 -8.80
CA GLU A 169 -1.89 11.79 -7.54
C GLU A 169 -2.96 11.46 -6.49
N SER A 170 -4.25 11.60 -6.84
CA SER A 170 -5.33 11.18 -5.94
C SER A 170 -5.41 9.65 -5.84
N PRO A 171 -5.85 9.09 -4.70
CA PRO A 171 -5.85 7.64 -4.49
C PRO A 171 -6.61 6.88 -5.57
N SER A 172 -7.74 7.43 -6.03
CA SER A 172 -8.58 6.85 -7.08
C SER A 172 -7.87 6.76 -8.42
N HIS A 173 -7.13 7.82 -8.81
CA HIS A 173 -6.39 7.84 -10.08
C HIS A 173 -5.17 6.92 -10.01
N VAL A 174 -4.46 6.90 -8.88
CA VAL A 174 -3.36 5.98 -8.63
C VAL A 174 -3.83 4.52 -8.70
N ALA A 175 -4.96 4.20 -8.08
CA ALA A 175 -5.56 2.88 -8.15
C ALA A 175 -6.02 2.53 -9.58
N THR A 176 -6.38 3.51 -10.40
CA THR A 176 -6.72 3.27 -11.82
C THR A 176 -5.47 2.98 -12.65
N LEU A 177 -4.34 3.61 -12.32
CA LEU A 177 -3.05 3.37 -12.99
C LEU A 177 -2.43 2.02 -12.61
N LEU A 178 -2.68 1.54 -11.40
CA LEU A 178 -2.22 0.25 -10.88
C LEU A 178 -3.35 -0.78 -11.03
N LEU A 179 -3.38 -1.55 -12.11
CA LEU A 179 -4.49 -2.48 -12.38
C LEU A 179 -4.53 -3.69 -11.42
N ARG A 180 -5.69 -4.38 -11.40
CA ARG A 180 -6.08 -5.58 -10.61
C ARG A 180 -6.53 -5.34 -9.16
N THR A 181 -5.61 -5.22 -8.22
CA THR A 181 -5.94 -5.10 -6.79
C THR A 181 -5.07 -4.06 -6.14
N VAL A 182 -5.68 -3.03 -5.54
CA VAL A 182 -4.90 -1.96 -4.92
C VAL A 182 -5.45 -1.66 -3.54
N LEU A 183 -4.58 -1.73 -2.53
CA LEU A 183 -4.82 -1.14 -1.24
C LEU A 183 -4.21 0.27 -1.25
N VAL A 184 -5.04 1.28 -1.01
CA VAL A 184 -4.61 2.68 -0.93
C VAL A 184 -5.10 3.33 0.35
N MET A 185 -4.29 4.23 0.91
CA MET A 185 -4.72 5.09 2.01
C MET A 185 -5.58 6.23 1.46
N SER A 186 -6.81 6.36 1.97
CA SER A 186 -7.72 7.45 1.60
C SER A 186 -7.37 8.78 2.29
N ALA A 187 -6.84 8.70 3.51
CA ALA A 187 -6.48 9.83 4.35
C ALA A 187 -5.04 9.71 4.85
N ALA A 188 -4.48 10.83 5.30
CA ALA A 188 -3.20 10.84 5.99
C ALA A 188 -3.33 10.25 7.40
N ALA A 189 -2.32 9.52 7.83
CA ALA A 189 -2.28 8.92 9.16
C ALA A 189 -0.87 9.05 9.76
N PRO A 190 -0.76 9.00 11.11
CA PRO A 190 0.54 9.00 11.76
C PRO A 190 1.38 7.78 11.33
N PRO A 191 2.71 7.91 11.19
CA PRO A 191 3.56 6.80 10.76
C PRO A 191 3.39 5.52 11.59
N ALA A 192 3.17 5.64 12.90
CA ALA A 192 2.95 4.47 13.77
C ALA A 192 1.68 3.69 13.39
N ALA A 193 0.58 4.38 13.06
CA ALA A 193 -0.66 3.75 12.63
C ALA A 193 -0.49 3.04 11.29
N VAL A 194 0.20 3.68 10.34
CA VAL A 194 0.44 3.11 9.01
C VAL A 194 1.34 1.88 9.08
N VAL A 195 2.39 1.91 9.91
CA VAL A 195 3.26 0.75 10.15
C VAL A 195 2.47 -0.40 10.80
N LYS A 196 1.66 -0.11 11.82
CA LYS A 196 0.79 -1.12 12.47
C LYS A 196 -0.19 -1.75 11.48
N LEU A 197 -0.80 -0.95 10.62
CA LEU A 197 -1.69 -1.42 9.55
C LEU A 197 -0.93 -2.30 8.54
N MET A 198 0.24 -1.85 8.09
CA MET A 198 1.09 -2.62 7.18
C MET A 198 1.44 -3.98 7.77
N HIS A 199 1.91 -4.03 9.02
CA HIS A 199 2.23 -5.30 9.71
C HIS A 199 1.02 -6.23 9.77
N GLY A 200 -0.16 -5.71 10.14
CA GLY A 200 -1.39 -6.49 10.18
C GLY A 200 -1.79 -7.05 8.81
N VAL A 201 -1.68 -6.24 7.75
CA VAL A 201 -1.96 -6.68 6.38
C VAL A 201 -0.99 -7.77 5.94
N MET A 202 0.31 -7.55 6.13
CA MET A 202 1.35 -8.49 5.71
C MET A 202 1.27 -9.81 6.48
N ALA A 203 0.98 -9.78 7.78
CA ALA A 203 0.78 -10.99 8.58
C ALA A 203 -0.44 -11.80 8.09
N GLY A 204 -1.55 -11.12 7.76
CA GLY A 204 -2.74 -11.77 7.21
C GLY A 204 -2.47 -12.43 5.85
N LEU A 205 -1.76 -11.73 4.96
CA LEU A 205 -1.36 -12.25 3.65
C LEU A 205 -0.39 -13.44 3.79
N ALA A 206 0.58 -13.36 4.70
CA ALA A 206 1.52 -14.46 4.98
C ALA A 206 0.82 -15.71 5.53
N ALA A 207 -0.30 -15.53 6.23
CA ALA A 207 -1.19 -16.62 6.65
C ALA A 207 -2.08 -17.17 5.51
N GLY A 208 -1.92 -16.69 4.28
CA GLY A 208 -2.68 -17.14 3.11
C GLY A 208 -4.09 -16.58 3.01
N ARG A 209 -4.44 -15.56 3.82
CA ARG A 209 -5.77 -14.92 3.78
C ARG A 209 -5.88 -13.95 2.61
N PRO A 210 -7.05 -13.84 1.96
CA PRO A 210 -7.24 -12.87 0.87
C PRO A 210 -7.20 -11.43 1.39
N LEU A 211 -6.63 -10.51 0.60
CA LEU A 211 -6.41 -9.12 0.99
C LEU A 211 -7.68 -8.42 1.53
N GLY A 212 -8.82 -8.62 0.86
CA GLY A 212 -10.09 -8.01 1.27
C GLY A 212 -10.56 -8.46 2.65
N GLU A 213 -10.36 -9.74 3.00
CA GLU A 213 -10.71 -10.28 4.31
C GLU A 213 -9.78 -9.74 5.40
N VAL A 214 -8.49 -9.66 5.11
CA VAL A 214 -7.48 -9.11 6.02
C VAL A 214 -7.80 -7.66 6.36
N VAL A 215 -8.03 -6.83 5.34
CA VAL A 215 -8.39 -5.41 5.52
C VAL A 215 -9.71 -5.30 6.29
N TYR A 216 -10.73 -6.06 5.91
CA TYR A 216 -12.02 -6.04 6.61
C TYR A 216 -11.89 -6.40 8.10
N SER A 217 -11.10 -7.42 8.45
CA SER A 217 -10.86 -7.78 9.85
C SER A 217 -10.14 -6.68 10.63
N LEU A 218 -9.14 -6.04 10.02
CA LEU A 218 -8.40 -4.93 10.64
C LEU A 218 -9.28 -3.70 10.87
N LEU A 219 -10.18 -3.39 9.93
CA LEU A 219 -11.12 -2.27 10.04
C LEU A 219 -12.26 -2.56 11.03
N SER A 220 -12.74 -3.81 11.08
CA SER A 220 -13.85 -4.20 11.95
C SER A 220 -13.44 -4.50 13.39
N GLY A 221 -12.17 -4.25 13.75
CA GLY A 221 -11.65 -4.52 15.10
C GLY A 221 -11.67 -6.01 15.48
N GLY A 222 -11.59 -6.90 14.49
CA GLY A 222 -11.86 -8.33 14.65
C GLY A 222 -10.99 -9.02 15.69
N GLY A 223 -11.51 -9.14 16.93
CA GLY A 223 -11.14 -10.19 17.86
C GLY A 223 -11.69 -11.54 17.35
N GLY A 224 -10.84 -12.56 17.31
CA GLY A 224 -11.32 -13.93 17.02
C GLY A 224 -10.32 -14.84 16.33
N GLY A 225 -9.21 -15.16 17.00
CA GLY A 225 -8.32 -16.26 16.63
C GLY A 225 -7.50 -16.65 17.85
N SER A 226 -8.01 -17.63 18.61
CA SER A 226 -7.40 -18.20 19.81
C SER A 226 -5.95 -18.66 19.56
N GLY A 227 -4.99 -17.83 19.95
CA GLY A 227 -3.56 -18.13 20.05
C GLY A 227 -2.89 -16.94 20.73
N ALA A 228 -2.23 -17.17 21.86
CA ALA A 228 -1.74 -16.15 22.77
C ALA A 228 -0.97 -14.99 22.09
N GLY A 229 -1.38 -13.75 22.37
CA GLY A 229 -0.65 -12.52 22.02
C GLY A 229 -1.57 -11.40 21.55
N GLY A 230 -1.98 -10.52 22.46
CA GLY A 230 -2.98 -9.48 22.21
C GLY A 230 -2.59 -8.48 21.12
N ALA A 231 -3.45 -8.35 20.11
CA ALA A 231 -3.52 -7.22 19.20
C ALA A 231 -4.84 -6.48 19.45
N GLY A 232 -4.80 -5.45 20.30
CA GLY A 232 -5.89 -4.48 20.40
C GLY A 232 -6.06 -3.76 19.05
N GLY A 233 -7.30 -3.53 18.65
CA GLY A 233 -7.70 -3.00 17.35
C GLY A 233 -6.80 -1.84 16.89
N VAL A 234 -6.31 -1.93 15.66
CA VAL A 234 -5.42 -0.93 15.05
C VAL A 234 -6.08 0.45 14.98
N LEU A 235 -7.42 0.52 14.95
CA LEU A 235 -8.19 1.75 14.82
C LEU A 235 -8.74 2.31 16.14
N ASP A 236 -9.11 1.45 17.09
CA ASP A 236 -9.70 1.89 18.39
C ASP A 236 -8.77 2.85 19.16
N GLU A 237 -7.46 2.63 19.07
CA GLU A 237 -6.46 3.43 19.78
C GLU A 237 -6.23 4.81 19.12
N PHE A 238 -6.48 4.94 17.81
CA PHE A 238 -6.25 6.18 17.06
C PHE A 238 -7.54 7.01 16.85
N GLU A 239 -8.72 6.38 16.76
CA GLU A 239 -10.00 7.09 16.76
C GLU A 239 -10.23 7.84 18.09
N LEU A 240 -9.79 7.30 19.22
CA LEU A 240 -9.89 7.97 20.52
C LEU A 240 -8.98 9.21 20.64
N ALA A 241 -7.89 9.29 19.86
CA ALA A 241 -7.00 10.45 19.86
C ALA A 241 -7.52 11.59 18.96
N ALA A 242 -8.22 11.26 17.86
CA ALA A 242 -8.75 12.25 16.91
C ALA A 242 -9.98 13.02 17.42
N TRP A 243 -10.60 12.59 18.53
CA TRP A 243 -11.80 13.23 19.11
C TRP A 243 -11.54 14.00 20.42
N ARG A 244 -10.27 14.19 20.81
CA ARG A 244 -9.89 14.91 22.05
C ARG A 244 -9.11 16.21 21.83
N THR A 245 -9.04 16.71 20.60
CA THR A 245 -8.48 18.03 20.26
C THR A 245 -9.47 18.80 19.40
#